data_AF-A0A502EFN0-F1
#
_entry.id   AF-A0A502EFN0-F1
#
_cell.length_a   1.000
_cell.length_b   1.000
_cell.length_c   1.000
_cell.angle_alpha   90.00
_cell.angle_beta   90.00
_cell.angle_gamma   90.00
#
_symmetry.space_group_name_H-M   'P 1'
#
loop_
_entity.id
_entity.type
_entity.pdbx_description
1 polymer ?
#
loop_
_entity_poly.entity_id
_entity_poly.type
_entity_poly.pdbx_seq_one_letter_code
_entity_poly.pdbx_strand_id
1 'polypeptide(L)' 'MSKGKDTPRLARYEVGIDSYRAARILIDKHGAEAAATANRRMQELVDLGDQDGATTWADILFAIGEIQRGPRPGDAWN' A
#
# COMPACT_ATOMS: atom_id res chain seq x y z
N MET A 1 -13.31 27.91 18.56
CA MET A 1 -12.59 27.68 17.29
C MET A 1 -11.55 26.60 17.52
N SER A 2 -11.81 25.38 17.05
CA SER A 2 -10.77 24.42 16.66
C SER A 2 -11.46 23.27 15.93
N LYS A 3 -11.55 23.36 14.60
CA LYS A 3 -11.84 22.17 13.78
C LYS A 3 -10.49 21.57 13.45
N GLY A 4 -10.06 20.63 14.30
CA GLY A 4 -9.02 19.67 13.94
C GLY A 4 -9.45 19.01 12.63
N LYS A 5 -8.54 19.05 11.67
CA LYS A 5 -8.79 18.66 10.29
C LYS A 5 -8.83 17.13 10.26
N ASP A 6 -9.99 16.56 10.57
CA ASP A 6 -10.32 15.20 10.17
C ASP A 6 -10.54 15.22 8.66
N THR A 7 -9.46 15.44 7.92
CA THR A 7 -9.45 15.20 6.48
C THR A 7 -9.44 13.68 6.35
N PRO A 8 -10.54 13.04 5.91
CA PRO A 8 -10.48 11.63 5.58
C PRO A 8 -9.38 11.49 4.54
N ARG A 9 -8.40 10.57 4.73
CA ARG A 9 -7.36 10.28 3.74
C ARG A 9 -8.03 10.18 2.37
N LEU A 10 -7.94 11.25 1.57
CA LEU A 10 -8.43 11.27 0.20
C LEU A 10 -7.51 10.29 -0.52
N ALA A 11 -8.08 9.17 -0.90
CA ALA A 11 -7.40 7.89 -0.88
C ALA A 11 -6.26 7.66 -1.90
N ARG A 12 -5.71 8.66 -2.62
CA ARG A 12 -5.01 8.35 -3.89
C ARG A 12 -3.81 9.20 -4.33
N TYR A 13 -3.11 9.96 -3.47
CA TYR A 13 -1.93 10.74 -3.91
C TYR A 13 -0.64 10.64 -3.09
N GLU A 14 -0.59 9.86 -1.99
CA GLU A 14 0.59 9.85 -1.10
C GLU A 14 1.34 8.51 -1.02
N VAL A 15 0.93 7.47 -1.76
CA VAL A 15 1.74 6.25 -1.83
C VAL A 15 2.97 6.55 -2.67
N GLY A 16 4.11 6.70 -1.99
CA GLY A 16 5.38 7.03 -2.62
C GLY A 16 5.83 5.98 -3.64
N ILE A 17 6.66 6.40 -4.59
CA ILE A 17 7.24 5.52 -5.62
C ILE A 17 7.98 4.32 -5.01
N ASP A 18 8.55 4.48 -3.82
CA ASP A 18 9.27 3.42 -3.13
C ASP A 18 8.36 2.29 -2.67
N SER A 19 7.09 2.57 -2.32
CA SER A 19 6.10 1.52 -2.02
C SER A 19 5.79 0.68 -3.26
N TYR A 20 5.73 1.29 -4.45
CA TYR A 20 5.57 0.56 -5.71
C TYR A 20 6.81 -0.26 -6.09
N ARG A 21 8.01 0.26 -5.83
CA ARG A 21 9.26 -0.50 -6.03
C ARG A 21 9.34 -1.70 -5.08
N ALA A 22 9.02 -1.50 -3.81
CA ALA A 22 8.95 -2.56 -2.82
C ALA A 22 7.88 -3.60 -3.19
N ALA A 23 6.68 -3.15 -3.59
CA ALA A 23 5.62 -4.01 -4.08
C ALA A 23 6.09 -4.87 -5.27
N ARG A 24 6.83 -4.29 -6.22
CA ARG A 24 7.37 -5.04 -7.35
C ARG A 24 8.34 -6.13 -6.90
N ILE A 25 9.26 -5.81 -5.99
CA ILE A 25 10.21 -6.79 -5.42
C ILE A 25 9.45 -7.93 -4.71
N LEU A 26 8.40 -7.61 -3.95
CA LEU A 26 7.56 -8.60 -3.28
C LEU A 26 6.82 -9.50 -4.28
N ILE A 27 6.26 -8.93 -5.36
CA ILE A 27 5.62 -9.69 -6.43
C ILE A 27 6.63 -10.60 -7.14
N ASP A 28 7.81 -10.09 -7.48
CA ASP A 28 8.84 -10.88 -8.16
C ASP A 28 9.33 -12.05 -7.28
N LYS A 29 9.36 -11.87 -5.95
CA LYS A 29 9.80 -12.90 -4.99
C LYS A 29 8.72 -13.90 -4.59
N HIS A 30 7.48 -13.44 -4.42
CA HIS A 30 6.39 -14.22 -3.81
C HIS A 30 5.21 -14.50 -4.75
N GLY A 31 5.18 -13.90 -5.94
CA GLY A 31 4.11 -14.08 -6.92
C GLY A 31 2.74 -13.73 -6.33
N ALA A 32 1.81 -14.68 -6.42
CA ALA A 32 0.45 -14.54 -5.88
C ALA A 32 0.41 -14.29 -4.37
N GLU A 33 1.42 -14.75 -3.63
CA GLU A 33 1.48 -14.63 -2.16
C GLU A 33 2.04 -13.27 -1.68
N ALA A 34 2.40 -12.37 -2.60
CA ALA A 34 2.97 -11.07 -2.25
C ALA A 34 2.06 -10.25 -1.33
N ALA A 35 0.76 -10.19 -1.64
CA ALA A 35 -0.23 -9.46 -0.84
C ALA A 35 -0.39 -10.08 0.56
N ALA A 36 -0.50 -11.41 0.64
CA ALA A 36 -0.60 -12.12 1.92
C ALA A 36 0.65 -11.91 2.79
N THR A 37 1.83 -11.91 2.16
CA THR A 37 3.12 -11.65 2.83
C THR A 37 3.19 -10.23 3.38
N ALA A 38 2.82 -9.23 2.58
CA ALA A 38 2.79 -7.83 3.02
C ALA A 38 1.78 -7.60 4.14
N ASN A 39 0.57 -8.17 4.03
CA ASN A 39 -0.45 -8.07 5.07
C ASN A 39 0.01 -8.72 6.38
N ARG A 40 0.66 -9.89 6.34
CA ARG A 40 1.21 -10.53 7.54
C ARG A 40 2.23 -9.63 8.23
N ARG A 41 3.15 -9.04 7.46
CA ARG A 41 4.18 -8.16 8.02
C ARG A 41 3.59 -6.88 8.61
N MET A 42 2.55 -6.32 7.98
CA MET A 42 1.81 -5.20 8.54
C MET A 42 1.21 -5.54 9.91
N GLN A 43 0.54 -6.69 10.02
CA GLN A 43 -0.06 -7.14 11.29
C GLN A 43 1.00 -7.37 12.38
N GLU A 44 2.13 -7.99 12.04
CA GLU A 44 3.26 -8.16 12.97
C GLU A 44 3.74 -6.82 13.54
N LEU A 45 3.77 -5.76 12.74
CA LEU A 45 4.19 -4.43 13.19
C LEU A 45 3.13 -3.76 14.06
N VAL A 46 1.85 -3.98 13.77
CA VAL A 46 0.74 -3.55 14.65
C VAL A 46 0.88 -4.20 16.03
N ASP A 47 1.11 -5.52 16.07
CA ASP A 47 1.28 -6.27 17.32
C ASP A 47 2.49 -5.80 18.13
N LEU A 48 3.53 -5.31 17.45
CA LEU A 48 4.73 -4.72 18.07
C LEU A 48 4.54 -3.25 18.47
N GLY A 49 3.41 -2.63 18.15
CA GLY A 49 3.13 -1.21 18.40
C GLY A 49 3.82 -0.24 17.43
N ASP A 50 4.44 -0.73 16.36
CA ASP A 50 5.07 0.08 15.32
C ASP A 50 4.05 0.53 14.26
N GLN A 51 3.34 1.62 14.58
CA GLN A 51 2.29 2.17 13.73
C GLN A 51 2.82 2.78 12.42
N ASP A 52 4.02 3.36 12.45
CA ASP A 52 4.66 3.95 11.27
C ASP A 52 5.11 2.86 10.30
N GLY A 53 5.71 1.79 10.85
CA GLY A 53 6.04 0.59 10.09
C GLY A 53 4.78 -0.07 9.50
N ALA A 54 3.73 -0.25 10.30
CA ALA A 54 2.46 -0.81 9.81
C ALA A 54 1.87 0.05 8.67
N THR A 55 1.90 1.37 8.79
CA THR A 55 1.43 2.29 7.73
C THR A 55 2.25 2.13 6.45
N THR A 56 3.57 2.01 6.57
CA THR A 56 4.45 1.77 5.41
C THR A 56 4.09 0.46 4.69
N TRP A 57 3.82 -0.62 5.44
CA TRP A 57 3.43 -1.91 4.87
C TRP A 57 2.01 -1.91 4.29
N ALA A 58 1.10 -1.09 4.83
CA ALA A 58 -0.22 -0.85 4.24
C ALA A 58 -0.10 -0.20 2.85
N ASP A 59 0.79 0.78 2.69
CA ASP A 59 1.04 1.44 1.40
C ASP A 59 1.64 0.46 0.37
N ILE A 60 2.53 -0.43 0.80
CA ILE A 60 3.07 -1.51 -0.05
C ILE A 60 1.97 -2.48 -0.46
N LEU A 61 1.11 -2.92 0.48
CA LEU A 61 -0.01 -3.81 0.20
C LEU A 61 -0.97 -3.20 -0.82
N PHE A 62 -1.27 -1.91 -0.68
CA PHE A 62 -2.04 -1.16 -1.67
C PHE A 62 -1.37 -1.17 -3.05
N ALA A 63 -0.08 -0.86 -3.12
CA ALA A 63 0.66 -0.84 -4.36
C ALA A 63 0.72 -2.21 -5.05
N ILE A 64 0.81 -3.31 -4.30
CA ILE A 64 0.68 -4.68 -4.83
C ILE A 64 -0.67 -4.85 -5.52
N GLY A 65 -1.75 -4.43 -4.86
CA GLY A 65 -3.10 -4.49 -5.41
C GLY A 65 -3.23 -3.70 -6.72
N GLU A 66 -2.71 -2.48 -6.78
CA GLU A 66 -2.76 -1.67 -8.01
C GLU A 66 -1.94 -2.27 -9.16
N ILE A 67 -0.76 -2.84 -8.88
CA ILE A 67 0.05 -3.52 -9.91
C ILE A 67 -0.67 -4.77 -10.44
N GLN A 68 -1.19 -5.62 -9.55
CA GLN A 68 -1.82 -6.89 -9.94
C GLN A 68 -3.18 -6.71 -10.61
N ARG A 69 -3.92 -5.64 -10.27
CA ARG A 69 -5.21 -5.32 -10.87
C ARG A 69 -5.10 -4.94 -12.36
N GLY A 70 -3.93 -4.46 -12.81
CA GLY A 70 -3.72 -3.99 -14.19
C GLY A 70 -4.49 -2.70 -14.53
N PRO A 71 -4.38 -2.21 -15.78
CA PRO A 71 -5.06 -0.99 -16.22
C PRO A 71 -6.59 -1.12 -16.09
N ARG A 72 -7.28 -0.10 -15.57
CA ARG A 72 -8.75 -0.02 -15.65
C ARG A 72 -9.15 0.19 -17.12
N PRO A 73 -10.33 -0.29 -17.54
CA PRO A 73 -11.00 0.23 -18.72
C PRO A 73 -11.15 1.76 -18.56
N GLY A 74 -10.41 2.53 -19.36
CA GLY A 74 -10.33 3.99 -19.27
C GLY A 74 -9.01 4.58 -18.72
N ASP A 75 -8.08 3.77 -18.21
CA ASP A 75 -6.73 4.23 -17.81
C ASP A 75 -5.80 4.43 -19.03
N ALA A 76 -6.11 3.81 -20.17
CA ALA A 76 -5.53 4.20 -21.44
C ALA A 76 -6.34 5.38 -21.97
N TRP A 77 -5.79 6.60 -21.91
CA TRP A 77 -5.92 7.73 -22.85
C TRP A 77 -5.32 8.98 -22.19
N ASN A 78 -4.01 9.18 -22.39
CA ASN A 78 -3.35 10.46 -22.70
C ASN A 78 -1.85 10.23 -22.88
#